data_AF-A2HP88-F1
#
_entry.id   AF-A2HP88-F1
#
_cell.length_a   1.000
_cell.length_b   1.000
_cell.length_c   1.000
_cell.angle_alpha   90.00
_cell.angle_beta   90.00
_cell.angle_gamma   90.00
#
_symmetry.space_group_name_H-M   'P 1'
#
loop_
_entity.id
_entity.type
_entity.pdbx_description
1 polymer ?
#
loop_
_entity_poly.entity_id
_entity_poly.type
_entity_poly.pdbx_seq_one_letter_code
_entity_poly.pdbx_strand_id
1 'polypeptide(L)'
;MQALNKNTTNFSNYSKISESLKEGNLKLTLNPMTDEFLFQDKKNNTVCINPTKGTLNEKPINELLLKADVDNKAEKEYVIEKVQEEHDRADATYATKEDVEKKADKETVDMLAQTVSSHTRGLMEDSVHLQRLDIDVSNKADKNHTHNISDVNELQEKLDDKPDKETVDMLAQTVSSHTRGLMEDGQQLKELEKGVT
;
A
#
# COMPACT_ATOMS: atom_id res chain seq x y z
N MET A 1 -12.80 -18.37 -44.08
CA MET A 1 -14.03 -18.82 -44.76
C MET A 1 -15.13 -17.82 -44.43
N GLN A 2 -15.68 -17.14 -45.45
CA GLN A 2 -16.55 -15.98 -45.29
C GLN A 2 -17.84 -16.34 -44.54
N ALA A 3 -18.17 -15.55 -43.51
CA ALA A 3 -19.45 -15.61 -42.82
C ALA A 3 -20.55 -15.16 -43.79
N LEU A 4 -21.43 -16.08 -44.18
CA LEU A 4 -22.59 -15.80 -45.02
C LEU A 4 -23.61 -15.01 -44.17
N ASN A 5 -23.51 -13.69 -44.23
CA ASN A 5 -24.45 -12.76 -43.60
C ASN A 5 -25.85 -13.00 -44.19
N LYS A 6 -26.75 -13.64 -43.42
CA LYS A 6 -28.14 -13.93 -43.83
C LYS A 6 -28.97 -12.66 -44.13
N ASN A 7 -28.47 -11.47 -43.81
CA ASN A 7 -29.11 -10.19 -44.14
C ASN A 7 -28.68 -9.59 -45.50
N THR A 8 -27.58 -10.01 -46.13
CA THR A 8 -27.20 -9.53 -47.49
C THR A 8 -27.95 -10.27 -48.61
N THR A 9 -28.35 -11.52 -48.38
CA THR A 9 -29.09 -12.33 -49.37
C THR A 9 -30.46 -11.75 -49.69
N ASN A 10 -31.16 -11.16 -48.70
CA ASN A 10 -32.46 -10.52 -48.92
C ASN A 10 -32.34 -9.32 -49.87
N PHE A 11 -31.40 -8.39 -49.61
CA PHE A 11 -31.18 -7.23 -50.49
C PHE A 11 -30.71 -7.64 -51.89
N SER A 12 -29.84 -8.66 -52.00
CA SER A 12 -29.37 -9.17 -53.30
C SER A 12 -30.52 -9.73 -54.14
N ASN A 13 -31.48 -10.41 -53.53
CA ASN A 13 -32.62 -10.99 -54.24
C ASN A 13 -33.63 -9.92 -54.68
N TYR A 14 -33.91 -8.91 -53.84
CA TYR A 14 -34.74 -7.76 -54.24
C TYR A 14 -34.15 -7.02 -55.44
N SER A 15 -32.83 -6.76 -55.44
CA SER A 15 -32.14 -6.10 -56.55
C SER A 15 -32.31 -6.90 -57.85
N LYS A 16 -32.05 -8.21 -57.82
CA LYS A 16 -32.16 -9.08 -59.01
C LYS A 16 -33.56 -9.16 -59.59
N ILE A 17 -34.60 -9.25 -58.74
CA ILE A 17 -35.99 -9.27 -59.20
C ILE A 17 -36.34 -7.92 -59.83
N SER A 18 -35.96 -6.82 -59.18
CA SER A 18 -36.24 -5.47 -59.69
C SER A 18 -35.56 -5.18 -61.03
N GLU A 19 -34.31 -5.63 -61.21
CA GLU A 19 -33.56 -5.53 -62.47
C GLU A 19 -34.21 -6.40 -63.54
N SER A 20 -34.58 -7.65 -63.21
CA SER A 20 -35.25 -8.56 -64.15
C SER A 20 -36.59 -8.01 -64.63
N LEU A 21 -37.33 -7.30 -63.77
CA LEU A 21 -38.57 -6.60 -64.15
C LEU A 21 -38.29 -5.39 -65.08
N LYS A 22 -37.25 -4.59 -64.79
CA LYS A 22 -36.85 -3.44 -65.63
C LYS A 22 -36.37 -3.87 -67.02
N GLU A 23 -35.58 -4.94 -67.08
CA GLU A 23 -35.04 -5.51 -68.33
C GLU A 23 -36.07 -6.30 -69.14
N GLY A 24 -37.29 -6.52 -68.60
CA GLY A 24 -38.34 -7.32 -69.23
C GLY A 24 -38.04 -8.82 -69.28
N ASN A 25 -37.08 -9.29 -68.48
CA ASN A 25 -36.78 -10.72 -68.28
C ASN A 25 -37.85 -11.42 -67.42
N LEU A 26 -38.51 -10.65 -66.56
CA LEU A 26 -39.62 -11.07 -65.73
C LEU A 26 -40.81 -10.12 -65.97
N LYS A 27 -42.00 -10.68 -66.13
CA LYS A 27 -43.26 -9.95 -66.26
C LYS A 27 -44.07 -10.13 -64.98
N LEU A 28 -44.42 -9.02 -64.33
CA LEU A 28 -45.37 -9.01 -63.23
C LEU A 28 -46.77 -8.71 -63.74
N THR A 29 -47.75 -9.54 -63.37
CA THR A 29 -49.17 -9.35 -63.66
C THR A 29 -49.98 -9.56 -62.37
N LEU A 30 -50.99 -8.73 -62.13
CA LEU A 30 -51.93 -8.91 -61.02
C LEU A 30 -53.19 -9.60 -61.54
N ASN A 31 -53.62 -10.67 -60.87
CA ASN A 31 -54.94 -11.27 -61.09
C ASN A 31 -55.93 -10.70 -60.06
N PRO A 32 -56.81 -9.75 -60.45
CA PRO A 32 -57.70 -9.07 -59.51
C PRO A 32 -58.83 -9.96 -58.98
N MET A 33 -59.09 -11.12 -59.61
CA MET A 33 -60.14 -12.04 -59.17
C MET A 33 -59.69 -12.91 -58.00
N THR A 34 -58.39 -13.22 -57.94
CA THR A 34 -57.81 -14.12 -56.94
C THR A 34 -56.86 -13.43 -55.97
N ASP A 35 -56.58 -12.15 -56.18
CA ASP A 35 -55.60 -11.35 -55.43
C ASP A 35 -54.18 -11.97 -55.50
N GLU A 36 -53.82 -12.44 -56.70
CA GLU A 36 -52.55 -13.13 -56.96
C GLU A 36 -51.60 -12.27 -57.80
N PHE A 37 -50.35 -12.21 -57.37
CA PHE A 37 -49.24 -11.68 -58.14
C PHE A 37 -48.61 -12.81 -58.95
N LEU A 38 -48.61 -12.66 -60.27
CA LEU A 38 -48.04 -13.61 -61.22
C LEU A 38 -46.73 -13.04 -61.76
N PHE A 39 -45.64 -13.77 -61.52
CA PHE A 39 -44.33 -13.49 -62.08
C PHE A 39 -44.04 -14.50 -63.18
N GLN A 40 -43.94 -14.03 -64.42
CA GLN A 40 -43.71 -14.88 -65.58
C GLN A 40 -42.34 -14.57 -66.23
N ASP A 41 -41.53 -15.60 -66.46
CA ASP A 41 -40.26 -15.45 -67.18
C ASP A 41 -40.44 -15.48 -68.71
N LYS A 42 -39.37 -15.22 -69.47
CA LYS A 42 -39.36 -15.31 -70.94
C LYS A 42 -39.65 -16.72 -71.50
N LYS A 43 -39.59 -17.77 -70.68
CA LYS A 43 -39.91 -19.16 -71.05
C LYS A 43 -41.35 -19.53 -70.70
N ASN A 44 -42.18 -18.56 -70.30
CA ASN A 44 -43.55 -18.72 -69.83
C ASN A 44 -43.70 -19.50 -68.51
N ASN A 45 -42.62 -19.70 -67.75
CA ASN A 45 -42.74 -20.24 -66.39
C ASN A 45 -43.38 -19.18 -65.51
N THR A 46 -44.41 -19.57 -64.75
CA THR A 46 -45.18 -18.65 -63.92
C THR A 46 -45.09 -19.04 -62.45
N VAL A 47 -44.82 -18.05 -61.60
CA VAL A 47 -44.87 -18.17 -60.14
C VAL A 47 -46.00 -17.27 -59.63
N CYS A 48 -46.95 -17.86 -58.92
CA CYS A 48 -48.10 -17.19 -58.33
C CYS A 48 -47.86 -16.98 -56.83
N ILE A 49 -48.03 -15.74 -56.36
CA ILE A 49 -47.98 -15.40 -54.93
C ILE A 49 -49.33 -14.83 -54.55
N ASN A 50 -49.96 -15.39 -53.51
CA ASN A 50 -51.15 -14.81 -52.90
C ASN A 50 -50.78 -14.28 -51.50
N PRO A 51 -50.56 -12.97 -51.33
CA PRO A 51 -50.17 -12.41 -50.03
C PRO A 51 -51.27 -12.59 -48.99
N THR A 52 -52.53 -12.44 -49.40
CA THR A 52 -53.69 -12.53 -48.51
C THR A 52 -53.90 -13.95 -47.97
N LYS A 53 -53.66 -14.97 -48.79
CA LYS A 53 -53.73 -16.39 -48.40
C LYS A 53 -52.40 -16.95 -47.89
N GLY A 54 -51.31 -16.20 -48.01
CA GLY A 54 -49.96 -16.66 -47.64
C GLY A 54 -49.50 -17.89 -48.44
N THR A 55 -49.82 -17.95 -49.73
CA THR A 55 -49.46 -19.09 -50.59
C THR A 55 -48.49 -18.73 -51.72
N LEU A 56 -47.66 -19.69 -52.11
CA LEU A 56 -46.78 -19.68 -53.27
C LEU A 56 -47.15 -20.87 -54.16
N ASN A 57 -47.59 -20.64 -55.39
CA ASN A 57 -48.11 -21.68 -56.30
C ASN A 57 -49.11 -22.61 -55.60
N GLU A 58 -50.13 -22.00 -54.97
CA GLU A 58 -51.19 -22.69 -54.22
C GLU A 58 -50.73 -23.45 -52.95
N LYS A 59 -49.43 -23.48 -52.64
CA LYS A 59 -48.91 -24.12 -51.42
C LYS A 59 -48.73 -23.11 -50.28
N PRO A 60 -49.06 -23.45 -49.02
CA PRO A 60 -48.81 -22.58 -47.88
C PRO A 60 -47.32 -22.26 -47.72
N ILE A 61 -46.97 -20.97 -47.62
CA ILE A 61 -45.58 -20.54 -47.46
C ILE A 61 -44.95 -21.16 -46.21
N ASN A 62 -45.72 -21.33 -45.12
CA ASN A 62 -45.26 -21.94 -43.87
C ASN A 62 -44.69 -23.36 -44.05
N GLU A 63 -45.26 -24.14 -44.98
CA GLU A 63 -44.78 -25.50 -45.30
C GLU A 63 -43.52 -25.51 -46.16
N LEU A 64 -43.27 -24.43 -46.92
CA LEU A 64 -42.06 -24.23 -47.70
C LEU A 64 -40.88 -23.74 -46.86
N LEU A 65 -41.17 -23.02 -45.77
CA LEU A 65 -40.17 -22.52 -44.82
C LEU A 65 -39.62 -23.61 -43.89
N LEU A 66 -40.27 -24.77 -43.80
CA LEU A 66 -39.95 -25.84 -42.84
C LEU A 66 -38.80 -26.78 -43.25
N LYS A 67 -38.12 -26.56 -44.38
CA LYS A 67 -37.09 -27.49 -44.89
C LYS A 67 -35.64 -26.96 -44.90
N ALA A 68 -35.35 -25.82 -44.29
CA ALA A 68 -34.00 -25.24 -44.31
C ALA A 68 -33.19 -25.38 -43.00
N ASP A 69 -33.81 -25.63 -41.83
CA ASP A 69 -33.12 -25.56 -40.53
C ASP A 69 -33.45 -26.73 -39.57
N VAL A 70 -33.78 -27.93 -40.08
CA VAL A 70 -34.11 -29.09 -39.21
C VAL A 70 -32.91 -30.03 -38.97
N ASP A 71 -31.79 -29.86 -39.66
CA ASP A 71 -30.59 -30.70 -39.44
C ASP A 71 -29.68 -30.19 -38.30
N ASN A 72 -29.99 -29.08 -37.63
CA ASN A 72 -29.27 -28.68 -36.40
C ASN A 72 -29.93 -29.26 -35.13
N LYS A 73 -29.99 -30.60 -35.05
CA LYS A 73 -30.39 -31.33 -33.83
C LYS A 73 -29.21 -31.98 -33.10
N ALA A 74 -28.00 -31.87 -33.64
CA ALA A 74 -26.78 -32.43 -33.05
C ALA A 74 -26.01 -31.45 -32.13
N GLU A 75 -26.30 -30.13 -32.17
CA GLU A 75 -25.48 -29.17 -31.41
C GLU A 75 -26.04 -28.82 -30.03
N LYS A 76 -27.33 -29.03 -29.73
CA LYS A 76 -27.87 -28.60 -28.43
C LYS A 76 -27.36 -29.45 -27.27
N GLU A 77 -27.24 -30.76 -27.45
CA GLU A 77 -26.77 -31.66 -26.40
C GLU A 77 -25.24 -31.54 -26.20
N TYR A 78 -24.48 -31.46 -27.30
CA TYR A 78 -23.02 -31.21 -27.28
C TYR A 78 -22.67 -29.84 -26.67
N VAL A 79 -23.41 -28.78 -27.00
CA VAL A 79 -23.16 -27.43 -26.45
C VAL A 79 -23.49 -27.39 -24.97
N ILE A 80 -24.56 -28.06 -24.51
CA ILE A 80 -24.88 -28.14 -23.07
C ILE A 80 -23.78 -28.91 -22.33
N GLU A 81 -23.32 -30.04 -22.86
CA GLU A 81 -22.25 -30.85 -22.25
C GLU A 81 -20.93 -30.08 -22.18
N LYS A 82 -20.54 -29.39 -23.26
CA LYS A 82 -19.29 -28.59 -23.28
C LYS A 82 -19.35 -27.37 -22.37
N VAL A 83 -20.51 -26.71 -22.26
CA VAL A 83 -20.69 -25.59 -21.34
C VAL A 83 -20.63 -26.07 -19.88
N GLN A 84 -21.21 -27.23 -19.58
CA GLN A 84 -21.13 -27.82 -18.24
C GLN A 84 -19.69 -28.25 -17.89
N GLU A 85 -18.97 -28.86 -18.83
CA GLU A 85 -17.57 -29.26 -18.63
C GLU A 85 -16.63 -28.06 -18.39
N GLU A 86 -16.84 -26.94 -19.09
CA GLU A 86 -16.12 -25.68 -18.83
C GLU A 86 -16.50 -25.05 -17.49
N HIS A 87 -17.78 -25.11 -17.09
CA HIS A 87 -18.24 -24.63 -15.78
C HIS A 87 -17.58 -25.42 -14.64
N ASP A 88 -17.61 -26.74 -14.72
CA ASP A 88 -17.01 -27.63 -13.70
C ASP A 88 -15.48 -27.44 -13.63
N ARG A 89 -14.82 -27.14 -14.76
CA ARG A 89 -13.37 -26.83 -14.81
C ARG A 89 -13.03 -25.47 -14.20
N ALA A 90 -13.85 -24.45 -14.44
CA ALA A 90 -13.67 -23.12 -13.90
C ALA A 90 -13.82 -23.12 -12.36
N ASP A 91 -14.80 -23.87 -11.83
CA ASP A 91 -15.00 -24.05 -10.39
C ASP A 91 -13.82 -24.79 -9.73
N ALA A 92 -13.15 -25.70 -10.45
CA ALA A 92 -11.98 -26.41 -9.93
C ALA A 92 -10.68 -25.57 -9.90
N THR A 93 -10.61 -24.45 -10.63
CA THR A 93 -9.39 -23.61 -10.73
C THR A 93 -9.43 -22.36 -9.86
N TYR A 94 -10.61 -21.88 -9.47
CA TYR A 94 -10.75 -20.72 -8.59
C TYR A 94 -10.99 -21.16 -7.15
N ALA A 95 -10.19 -20.65 -6.21
CA ALA A 95 -10.44 -20.82 -4.79
C ALA A 95 -11.82 -20.26 -4.45
N THR A 96 -12.68 -21.09 -3.86
CA THR A 96 -13.99 -20.66 -3.40
C THR A 96 -13.83 -19.66 -2.26
N LYS A 97 -14.89 -18.88 -1.98
CA LYS A 97 -14.90 -17.99 -0.80
C LYS A 97 -14.62 -18.76 0.49
N GLU A 98 -15.03 -20.02 0.55
CA GLU A 98 -14.79 -20.92 1.69
C GLU A 98 -13.31 -21.34 1.80
N ASP A 99 -12.62 -21.58 0.68
CA ASP A 99 -11.17 -21.86 0.65
C ASP A 99 -10.34 -20.66 1.11
N VAL A 100 -10.80 -19.45 0.80
CA VAL A 100 -10.17 -18.20 1.24
C VAL A 100 -10.43 -17.96 2.74
N GLU A 101 -11.63 -18.26 3.24
CA GLU A 101 -11.98 -18.15 4.66
C GLU A 101 -11.23 -19.17 5.54
N LYS A 102 -10.85 -20.34 5.01
CA LYS A 102 -10.03 -21.35 5.71
C LYS A 102 -8.53 -21.08 5.70
N LYS A 103 -8.06 -20.02 5.04
CA LYS A 103 -6.61 -19.75 4.86
C LYS A 103 -5.92 -19.22 6.13
N ALA A 104 -6.68 -18.86 7.15
CA ALA A 104 -6.26 -18.75 8.54
C ALA A 104 -7.51 -18.86 9.42
N ASP A 105 -7.53 -19.77 10.40
CA ASP A 105 -8.66 -19.85 11.35
C ASP A 105 -8.82 -18.49 12.02
N LYS A 106 -9.99 -17.86 11.88
CA LYS A 106 -10.30 -16.54 12.45
C LYS A 106 -9.90 -16.45 13.94
N GLU A 107 -10.07 -17.55 14.67
CA GLU A 107 -9.66 -17.69 16.07
C GLU A 107 -8.14 -17.51 16.27
N THR A 108 -7.30 -18.06 15.39
CA THR A 108 -5.84 -17.91 15.46
C THR A 108 -5.41 -16.47 15.20
N VAL A 109 -6.09 -15.79 14.27
CA VAL A 109 -5.83 -14.38 13.94
C VAL A 109 -6.23 -13.48 15.12
N ASP A 110 -7.40 -13.73 15.72
CA ASP A 110 -7.88 -12.99 16.87
C ASP A 110 -6.96 -13.20 18.10
N MET A 111 -6.50 -14.43 18.32
CA MET A 111 -5.54 -14.76 19.40
C MET A 111 -4.18 -14.08 19.20
N LEU A 112 -3.69 -14.05 17.96
CA LEU A 112 -2.46 -13.34 17.62
C LEU A 112 -2.62 -11.83 17.85
N ALA A 113 -3.73 -11.24 17.44
CA ALA A 113 -4.02 -9.82 17.66
C ALA A 113 -4.06 -9.46 19.15
N GLN A 114 -4.69 -10.31 19.98
CA GLN A 114 -4.70 -10.14 21.43
C GLN A 114 -3.30 -10.27 22.04
N THR A 115 -2.51 -11.25 21.59
CA THR A 115 -1.14 -11.48 22.06
C THR A 115 -0.21 -10.32 21.71
N VAL A 116 -0.30 -9.80 20.48
CA VAL A 116 0.47 -8.62 20.06
C VAL A 116 0.06 -7.39 20.88
N SER A 117 -1.24 -7.22 21.15
CA SER A 117 -1.74 -6.10 21.94
C SER A 117 -1.28 -6.17 23.40
N SER A 118 -1.27 -7.36 24.01
CA SER A 118 -0.77 -7.55 25.38
C SER A 118 0.73 -7.33 25.48
N HIS A 119 1.49 -7.84 24.51
CA HIS A 119 2.94 -7.63 24.44
C HIS A 119 3.29 -6.15 24.25
N THR A 120 2.59 -5.45 23.36
CA THR A 120 2.78 -4.02 23.13
C THR A 120 2.56 -3.21 24.41
N ARG A 121 1.51 -3.54 25.18
CA ARG A 121 1.25 -2.89 26.47
C ARG A 121 2.36 -3.15 27.50
N GLY A 122 2.84 -4.40 27.60
CA GLY A 122 3.95 -4.74 28.49
C GLY A 122 5.23 -3.97 28.15
N LEU A 123 5.57 -3.86 26.86
CA LEU A 123 6.72 -3.06 26.42
C LEU A 123 6.59 -1.56 26.77
N MET A 124 5.38 -1.01 26.72
CA MET A 124 5.13 0.38 27.13
C MET A 124 5.31 0.56 28.64
N GLU A 125 4.80 -0.37 29.45
CA GLU A 125 4.95 -0.37 30.91
C GLU A 125 6.43 -0.47 31.32
N ASP A 126 7.18 -1.39 30.71
CA ASP A 126 8.62 -1.55 30.93
C ASP A 126 9.40 -0.29 30.57
N SER A 127 9.03 0.38 29.46
CA SER A 127 9.65 1.65 29.06
C SER A 127 9.46 2.74 30.12
N VAL A 128 8.26 2.85 30.70
CA VAL A 128 7.99 3.80 31.79
C VAL A 128 8.77 3.43 33.05
N HIS A 129 8.87 2.14 33.37
CA HIS A 129 9.63 1.66 34.54
C HIS A 129 11.12 1.98 34.42
N LEU A 130 11.71 1.79 33.23
CA LEU A 130 13.10 2.14 32.96
C LEU A 130 13.36 3.65 33.11
N GLN A 131 12.46 4.49 32.60
CA GLN A 131 12.55 5.95 32.79
C GLN A 131 12.48 6.33 34.28
N ARG A 132 11.62 5.66 35.06
CA ARG A 132 11.51 5.89 36.50
C ARG A 132 12.80 5.52 37.23
N LEU A 133 13.38 4.36 36.90
CA LEU A 133 14.64 3.90 37.48
C LEU A 133 15.80 4.86 37.17
N ASP A 134 15.86 5.39 35.95
CA ASP A 134 16.90 6.35 35.56
C ASP A 134 16.83 7.65 36.38
N ILE A 135 15.62 8.16 36.61
CA ILE A 135 15.39 9.31 37.49
C ILE A 135 15.80 8.99 38.93
N ASP A 136 15.38 7.85 39.47
CA ASP A 136 15.69 7.47 40.85
C ASP A 136 17.20 7.30 41.07
N VAL A 137 17.89 6.65 40.13
CA VAL A 137 19.36 6.49 40.18
C VAL A 137 20.06 7.85 40.05
N SER A 138 19.59 8.71 39.15
CA SER A 138 20.13 10.06 38.96
C SER A 138 20.01 10.93 40.22
N ASN A 139 19.01 10.67 41.06
CA ASN A 139 18.74 11.39 42.30
C ASN A 139 19.36 10.75 43.55
N LYS A 140 19.89 9.52 43.47
CA LYS A 140 20.48 8.83 44.64
C LYS A 140 21.85 9.37 45.07
N ALA A 141 22.58 10.01 44.17
CA ALA A 141 23.90 10.53 44.47
C ALA A 141 23.83 12.05 44.65
N ASP A 142 24.08 12.52 45.88
CA ASP A 142 24.39 13.93 46.12
C ASP A 142 25.69 14.27 45.38
N LYS A 143 25.56 14.89 44.20
CA LYS A 143 26.71 15.28 43.38
C LYS A 143 27.61 16.30 44.08
N ASN A 144 27.04 17.04 45.03
CA ASN A 144 27.73 18.03 45.83
C ASN A 144 27.43 17.72 47.30
N HIS A 145 28.43 17.25 48.04
CA HIS A 145 28.36 17.18 49.50
C HIS A 145 29.49 18.03 50.07
N THR A 146 29.21 18.67 51.20
CA THR A 146 30.14 19.54 51.93
C THR A 146 30.20 19.10 53.37
N HIS A 147 31.39 19.11 53.96
CA HIS A 147 31.58 18.94 55.40
C HIS A 147 31.69 20.30 56.07
N ASN A 148 31.12 20.41 57.26
CA ASN A 148 31.34 21.58 58.09
C ASN A 148 32.66 21.41 58.84
N ILE A 149 33.37 22.51 59.13
CA ILE A 149 34.62 22.45 59.91
C ILE A 149 34.40 21.84 61.31
N SER A 150 33.18 21.98 61.86
CA SER A 150 32.75 21.36 63.11
C SER A 150 32.77 19.83 63.09
N ASP A 151 32.80 19.21 61.90
CA ASP A 151 32.81 17.75 61.75
C ASP A 151 34.19 17.15 62.07
N VAL A 152 35.23 17.98 62.13
CA VAL A 152 36.59 17.56 62.46
C VAL A 152 36.98 18.15 63.81
N ASN A 153 37.01 17.29 64.83
CA ASN A 153 37.45 17.68 66.17
C ASN A 153 38.85 18.30 66.14
N GLU A 154 39.04 19.36 66.93
CA GLU A 154 40.32 20.05 67.15
C GLU A 154 40.91 20.76 65.91
N LEU A 155 40.23 20.76 64.75
CA LEU A 155 40.77 21.40 63.54
C LEU A 155 40.85 22.92 63.69
N GLN A 156 39.84 23.55 64.28
CA GLN A 156 39.82 25.00 64.53
C GLN A 156 40.93 25.40 65.50
N GLU A 157 41.09 24.68 66.61
CA GLU A 157 42.11 24.93 67.63
C GLU A 157 43.53 24.87 67.03
N LYS A 158 43.84 23.83 66.23
CA LYS A 158 45.14 23.71 65.54
C LYS A 158 45.40 24.77 64.49
N LEU A 159 44.35 25.36 63.91
CA LEU A 159 44.48 26.45 62.95
C LEU A 159 44.69 27.79 63.66
N ASP A 160 43.97 28.01 64.75
CA ASP A 160 44.07 29.22 65.57
C ASP A 160 45.45 29.32 66.25
N ASP A 161 46.11 28.18 66.52
CA ASP A 161 47.49 28.14 67.04
C ASP A 161 48.55 28.56 66.01
N LYS A 162 48.21 28.66 64.71
CA LYS A 162 49.17 29.09 63.68
C LYS A 162 49.29 30.61 63.68
N PRO A 163 50.51 31.16 63.54
CA PRO A 163 50.69 32.59 63.38
C PRO A 163 49.99 33.05 62.09
N ASP A 164 49.28 34.18 62.19
CA ASP A 164 48.64 34.78 61.03
C ASP A 164 49.69 35.36 60.05
N LYS A 165 49.24 35.62 58.83
CA LYS A 165 50.09 36.12 57.75
C LYS A 165 50.76 37.44 58.12
N GLU A 166 50.06 38.32 58.83
CA GLU A 166 50.57 39.65 59.20
C GLU A 166 51.72 39.54 60.20
N THR A 167 51.59 38.67 61.20
CA THR A 167 52.62 38.36 62.20
C THR A 167 53.87 37.81 61.52
N VAL A 168 53.71 36.89 60.55
CA VAL A 168 54.82 36.33 59.78
C VAL A 168 55.49 37.40 58.91
N ASP A 169 54.69 38.24 58.24
CA ASP A 169 55.19 39.31 57.37
C ASP A 169 55.98 40.37 58.16
N MET A 170 55.49 40.78 59.34
CA MET A 170 56.20 41.71 60.23
C MET A 170 57.53 41.13 60.74
N LEU A 171 57.54 39.85 61.12
CA LEU A 171 58.76 39.18 61.56
C LEU A 171 59.79 39.15 60.43
N ALA A 172 59.36 38.80 59.21
CA ALA A 172 60.22 38.77 58.04
C ALA A 172 60.83 40.15 57.71
N GLN A 173 60.02 41.22 57.78
CA GLN A 173 60.49 42.59 57.60
C GLN A 173 61.48 43.00 58.69
N THR A 174 61.16 42.69 59.95
CA THR A 174 62.02 43.01 61.10
C THR A 174 63.37 42.34 60.97
N VAL A 175 63.39 41.03 60.72
CA VAL A 175 64.63 40.26 60.49
C VAL A 175 65.41 40.85 59.32
N SER A 176 64.77 41.14 58.20
CA SER A 176 65.44 41.73 57.04
C SER A 176 66.09 43.09 57.36
N SER A 177 65.38 43.96 58.09
CA SER A 177 65.90 45.26 58.50
C SER A 177 67.09 45.12 59.45
N HIS A 178 67.02 44.17 60.40
CA HIS A 178 68.08 43.91 61.36
C HIS A 178 69.34 43.32 60.68
N THR A 179 69.15 42.35 59.77
CA THR A 179 70.26 41.80 58.97
C THR A 179 70.96 42.89 58.16
N ARG A 180 70.20 43.84 57.58
CA ARG A 180 70.78 44.99 56.87
C ARG A 180 71.60 45.88 57.78
N GLY A 181 71.08 46.23 58.95
CA GLY A 181 71.81 47.04 59.95
C GLY A 181 73.13 46.40 60.38
N LEU A 182 73.14 45.10 60.68
CA LEU A 182 74.37 44.39 61.05
C LEU A 182 75.42 44.38 59.94
N MET A 183 75.01 44.33 58.68
CA MET A 183 75.93 44.43 57.53
C MET A 183 76.55 45.83 57.44
N GLU A 184 75.74 46.88 57.64
CA GLU A 184 76.19 48.28 57.65
C GLU A 184 77.17 48.54 58.81
N ASP A 185 76.87 48.06 60.02
CA ASP A 185 77.74 48.20 61.20
C ASP A 185 79.05 47.41 61.02
N GLY A 186 78.98 46.20 60.48
CA GLY A 186 80.15 45.39 60.16
C GLY A 186 81.05 46.03 59.10
N GLN A 187 80.48 46.77 58.14
CA GLN A 187 81.25 47.57 57.18
C GLN A 187 81.92 48.76 57.87
N GLN A 188 81.20 49.50 58.71
CA GLN A 188 81.75 50.64 59.45
C GLN A 188 82.91 50.23 60.36
N LEU A 189 82.82 49.10 61.06
CA LEU A 189 83.91 48.57 61.90
C LEU A 189 85.17 48.25 61.09
N LYS A 190 85.03 47.63 59.91
CA LYS A 190 86.18 47.34 59.03
C LYS A 190 86.86 48.62 58.53
N GLU A 191 86.10 49.68 58.29
CA GLU A 191 86.66 50.98 57.90
C GLU A 191 87.38 51.67 59.08
N LEU A 192 86.86 51.55 60.31
CA LEU A 192 87.54 52.03 61.52
C LEU A 192 88.85 51.28 61.78
N GLU A 193 88.89 49.96 61.63
CA GLU A 193 90.10 49.14 61.82
C GLU A 193 91.22 49.51 60.84
N LYS A 194 90.91 49.91 59.60
CA LYS A 194 91.90 50.37 58.61
C LYS A 194 92.51 51.73 58.94
N GLY A 195 91.83 52.57 59.70
CA GLY A 195 92.28 53.93 60.04
C GLY A 195 93.17 54.01 61.28
N VAL A 196 93.37 52.90 62.01
CA VAL A 196 94.09 52.84 63.29
C VAL A 196 95.53 52.31 63.15
N THR A 197 95.95 51.86 61.95
CA THR A 197 97.34 51.46 61.62
C THR A 197 98.13 52.58 60.98
#